data_AF-A0A5B8TIH0-F1
#
_entry.id   AF-A0A5B8TIH0-F1
#
_cell.length_a   1.000
_cell.length_b   1.000
_cell.length_c   1.000
_cell.angle_alpha   90.00
_cell.angle_beta   90.00
_cell.angle_gamma   90.00
#
_symmetry.space_group_name_H-M   'P 1'
#
loop_
_entity.id
_entity.type
_entity.pdbx_description
1 polymer ?
#
loop_
_entity_poly.entity_id
_entity_poly.type
_entity_poly.pdbx_seq_one_letter_code
_entity_poly.pdbx_strand_id
1 'polypeptide(L)'
;MLTVNLKTDSQFADTKFNTYQQTNLDSLHHVQAADPTNSADLGWLTVTEWADSMEQEHLKELAAKVQAYADVLVIIGVGGANQAARAVIEAFGQKHDQVQIIYAGTNLSPDYLSALTRGSSG
;
A
#
# COMPACT_ATOMS: atom_id res chain seq x y z
N MET A 1 3.66 17.84 -6.75
CA MET A 1 4.48 18.11 -5.55
C MET A 1 3.57 17.93 -4.34
N LEU A 2 3.93 17.06 -3.40
CA LEU A 2 3.19 16.92 -2.14
C LEU A 2 3.46 18.16 -1.28
N THR A 3 2.40 18.80 -0.77
CA THR A 3 2.53 19.97 0.10
C THR A 3 2.09 19.60 1.51
N VAL A 4 2.97 19.77 2.48
CA VAL A 4 2.66 19.58 3.90
C VAL A 4 2.34 20.93 4.52
N ASN A 5 1.08 21.12 4.93
CA ASN A 5 0.65 22.33 5.63
C ASN A 5 0.57 22.04 7.13
N LEU A 6 1.59 22.47 7.87
CA LEU A 6 1.62 22.31 9.33
C LEU A 6 0.71 23.36 9.97
N LYS A 7 -0.33 22.90 10.68
CA LYS A 7 -1.07 23.75 11.61
C LYS A 7 -0.34 23.73 12.95
N THR A 8 0.71 24.53 13.06
CA THR A 8 1.42 24.72 14.33
C THR A 8 0.65 25.70 15.19
N ASP A 9 0.28 25.30 16.41
CA ASP A 9 -0.03 26.28 17.45
C ASP A 9 1.23 27.12 17.73
N SER A 10 1.06 28.34 18.24
CA SER A 10 2.13 29.28 18.65
C SER A 10 3.19 28.69 19.61
N GLN A 11 3.00 27.45 20.07
CA GLN A 11 3.90 26.67 20.93
C GLN A 11 5.01 25.91 20.16
N PHE A 12 4.85 25.69 18.86
CA PHE A 12 5.86 25.09 17.98
C PHE A 12 6.68 26.21 17.30
N ALA A 13 7.54 26.86 18.09
CA ALA A 13 8.45 27.87 17.57
C ALA A 13 9.46 27.21 16.59
N ASP A 14 9.79 27.91 15.49
CA ASP A 14 10.77 27.46 14.49
C ASP A 14 12.08 26.95 15.11
N THR A 15 12.51 27.59 16.21
CA THR A 15 13.70 27.19 16.98
C THR A 15 13.62 25.76 17.52
N LYS A 16 12.44 25.31 18.01
CA LYS A 16 12.27 23.94 18.52
C LYS A 16 12.32 22.92 17.39
N PHE A 17 11.72 23.22 16.25
CA PHE A 17 11.77 22.37 15.07
C PHE A 17 13.21 22.26 14.53
N ASN A 18 13.93 23.38 14.43
CA ASN A 18 15.31 23.41 13.97
C ASN A 18 16.23 22.61 14.89
N THR A 19 16.09 22.74 16.21
CA THR A 19 16.85 21.93 17.17
C THR A 19 16.51 20.44 17.05
N TYR A 20 15.22 20.09 16.93
CA TYR A 20 14.80 18.71 16.73
C TYR A 20 15.39 18.11 15.44
N GLN A 21 15.35 18.88 14.35
CA GLN A 21 15.92 18.48 13.07
C GLN A 21 17.43 18.22 13.22
N GLN A 22 18.19 19.17 13.80
CA GLN A 22 19.64 19.00 13.98
C GLN A 22 20.00 17.77 14.81
N THR A 23 19.24 17.48 15.88
CA THR A 23 19.51 16.31 16.74
C THR A 23 19.19 14.97 16.08
N ASN A 24 18.24 14.92 15.16
CA ASN A 24 17.73 13.65 14.59
C ASN A 24 18.13 13.41 13.13
N LEU A 25 18.74 14.39 12.47
CA LEU A 25 19.12 14.29 11.05
C LEU A 25 20.10 13.15 10.80
N ASP A 26 21.02 12.90 11.75
CA ASP A 26 22.00 11.83 11.65
C ASP A 26 21.34 10.45 11.57
N SER A 27 20.25 10.22 12.31
CA SER A 27 19.48 8.97 12.25
C SER A 27 18.85 8.77 10.87
N LEU A 28 18.35 9.84 10.24
CA LEU A 28 17.82 9.78 8.89
C LEU A 28 18.93 9.45 7.88
N HIS A 29 20.06 10.15 7.95
CA HIS A 29 21.20 9.89 7.07
C HIS A 29 21.74 8.48 7.23
N HIS A 30 21.77 7.94 8.45
CA HIS A 30 22.19 6.57 8.71
C HIS A 30 21.31 5.55 7.97
N VAL A 31 19.99 5.70 8.04
CA VAL A 31 19.05 4.80 7.35
C VAL A 31 19.13 4.96 5.82
N GLN A 32 19.32 6.18 5.32
CA GLN A 32 19.43 6.45 3.89
C GLN A 32 20.75 5.98 3.28
N ALA A 33 21.83 5.97 4.07
CA ALA A 33 23.15 5.50 3.63
C ALA A 33 23.32 3.98 3.79
N ALA A 34 22.45 3.32 4.55
CA ALA A 34 22.44 1.87 4.67
C ALA A 34 22.15 1.25 3.30
N ASP A 35 22.86 0.18 2.95
CA ASP A 35 22.57 -0.61 1.76
C ASP A 35 21.22 -1.34 1.98
N PRO A 36 20.16 -0.98 1.24
CA PRO A 36 18.85 -1.58 1.43
C PRO A 36 18.86 -3.07 1.12
N THR A 37 19.74 -3.51 0.20
CA THR A 37 19.85 -4.90 -0.26
C THR A 37 20.57 -5.81 0.74
N ASN A 38 21.28 -5.22 1.70
CA ASN A 38 22.01 -5.92 2.77
C ASN A 38 21.36 -5.72 4.16
N SER A 39 20.16 -5.15 4.19
CA SER A 39 19.37 -4.98 5.41
C SER A 39 18.10 -5.82 5.32
N ALA A 40 17.69 -6.43 6.43
CA ALA A 40 16.50 -7.29 6.42
C ALA A 40 15.19 -6.52 6.17
N ASP A 41 15.14 -5.22 6.50
CA ASP A 41 13.88 -4.46 6.60
C ASP A 41 13.87 -3.11 5.85
N LEU A 42 14.93 -2.72 5.12
CA LEU A 42 14.96 -1.45 4.38
C LEU A 42 14.68 -1.57 2.89
N GLY A 43 14.29 -2.75 2.39
CA GLY A 43 14.01 -2.97 0.96
C GLY A 43 12.99 -2.00 0.36
N TRP A 44 12.09 -1.42 1.18
CA TRP A 44 11.13 -0.41 0.76
C TRP A 44 11.76 0.92 0.28
N LEU A 45 13.03 1.18 0.59
CA LEU A 45 13.77 2.33 0.07
C LEU A 45 14.14 2.16 -1.42
N THR A 46 14.27 0.93 -1.92
CA THR A 46 14.68 0.63 -3.30
C THR A 46 13.49 0.39 -4.22
N VAL A 47 12.63 1.39 -4.39
CA VAL A 47 11.43 1.26 -5.24
C VAL A 47 11.77 0.86 -6.68
N THR A 48 12.91 1.29 -7.21
CA THR A 48 13.36 0.96 -8.58
C THR A 48 13.70 -0.51 -8.79
N GLU A 49 13.99 -1.26 -7.73
CA GLU A 49 14.25 -2.70 -7.80
C GLU A 49 12.93 -3.48 -7.83
N TRP A 50 11.97 -3.10 -6.97
CA TRP A 50 10.71 -3.82 -6.81
C TRP A 50 9.60 -3.38 -7.76
N ALA A 51 9.74 -2.22 -8.39
CA ALA A 51 8.80 -1.67 -9.34
C ALA A 51 9.53 -1.21 -10.60
N ASP A 52 10.49 -2.01 -11.08
CA ASP A 52 11.13 -1.77 -12.37
C ASP A 52 10.12 -1.92 -13.54
N SER A 53 10.57 -1.60 -14.75
CA SER A 53 9.71 -1.67 -15.93
C SER A 53 9.26 -3.09 -16.29
N MET A 54 10.10 -4.10 -16.02
CA MET A 54 9.81 -5.49 -16.34
C MET A 54 8.72 -6.03 -15.42
N GLU A 55 8.83 -5.79 -14.12
CA GLU A 55 7.83 -6.18 -13.14
C GLU A 55 6.52 -5.43 -13.37
N GLN A 56 6.57 -4.13 -13.69
CA GLN A 56 5.38 -3.38 -14.05
C GLN A 56 4.68 -3.93 -15.30
N GLU A 57 5.43 -4.34 -16.32
CA GLU A 57 4.86 -4.94 -17.53
C GLU A 57 4.23 -6.30 -17.21
N HIS A 58 4.92 -7.14 -16.44
CA HIS A 58 4.41 -8.42 -15.97
C HIS A 58 3.09 -8.28 -15.20
N LEU A 59 3.01 -7.35 -14.24
CA LEU A 59 1.81 -7.08 -13.46
C LEU A 59 0.65 -6.55 -14.34
N LYS A 60 0.94 -5.74 -15.36
CA LYS A 60 -0.07 -5.27 -16.33
C LYS A 60 -0.62 -6.41 -17.17
N GLU A 61 0.23 -7.34 -17.62
CA GLU A 61 -0.22 -8.52 -18.36
C GLU A 61 -1.12 -9.43 -17.51
N LEU A 62 -0.75 -9.65 -16.25
CA LEU A 62 -1.58 -10.41 -15.31
C LEU A 62 -2.92 -9.70 -15.06
N ALA A 63 -2.92 -8.39 -14.85
CA ALA A 63 -4.13 -7.61 -14.69
C ALA A 63 -5.05 -7.73 -15.93
N ALA A 64 -4.49 -7.65 -17.15
CA ALA A 64 -5.24 -7.82 -18.38
C ALA A 64 -5.86 -9.21 -18.49
N LYS A 65 -5.12 -10.27 -18.12
CA LYS A 65 -5.65 -11.64 -18.07
C LYS A 65 -6.79 -11.76 -17.06
N VAL A 66 -6.63 -11.23 -15.85
CA VAL A 66 -7.71 -11.26 -14.83
C VAL A 66 -8.96 -10.54 -15.34
N GLN A 67 -8.82 -9.35 -15.92
CA GLN A 67 -9.95 -8.60 -16.47
C GLN A 67 -10.65 -9.32 -17.64
N ALA A 68 -9.91 -10.09 -18.45
CA ALA A 68 -10.47 -10.81 -19.59
C ALA A 68 -11.23 -12.09 -19.20
N TYR A 69 -10.88 -12.71 -18.07
CA TYR A 69 -11.35 -14.06 -17.74
C TYR A 69 -12.09 -14.17 -16.40
N ALA A 70 -12.10 -13.13 -15.57
CA ALA A 70 -12.72 -13.19 -14.24
C ALA A 70 -13.80 -12.13 -14.08
N ASP A 71 -14.95 -12.55 -13.54
CA ASP A 71 -15.97 -11.62 -13.01
C ASP A 71 -15.57 -11.07 -11.64
N VAL A 72 -14.84 -11.87 -10.85
CA VAL A 72 -14.45 -11.56 -9.48
C VAL A 72 -12.98 -11.92 -9.23
N LEU A 73 -12.24 -11.01 -8.58
CA LEU A 73 -10.90 -11.23 -8.04
C LEU A 73 -10.95 -11.24 -6.51
N VAL A 74 -10.47 -12.32 -5.88
CA VAL A 74 -10.43 -12.46 -4.42
C VAL A 74 -9.02 -12.19 -3.90
N ILE A 75 -8.86 -11.14 -3.09
CA ILE A 75 -7.60 -10.83 -2.39
C ILE A 75 -7.62 -11.51 -1.01
N ILE A 76 -6.78 -12.52 -0.81
CA ILE A 76 -6.70 -13.29 0.43
C ILE A 76 -5.49 -12.86 1.24
N GLY A 77 -5.68 -12.35 2.46
CA GLY A 77 -4.58 -12.03 3.35
C GLY A 77 -4.97 -11.24 4.59
N VAL A 78 -4.06 -11.21 5.58
CA VAL A 78 -4.16 -10.40 6.80
C VAL A 78 -3.07 -9.34 6.84
N GLY A 79 -3.32 -8.23 7.54
CA GLY A 79 -2.32 -7.21 7.83
C GLY A 79 -2.02 -6.26 6.66
N GLY A 80 -0.77 -5.78 6.61
CA GLY A 80 -0.37 -4.65 5.77
C GLY A 80 -0.64 -4.85 4.27
N ALA A 81 -0.41 -6.04 3.73
CA ALA A 81 -0.63 -6.31 2.30
C ALA A 81 -2.10 -6.16 1.89
N ASN A 82 -3.04 -6.68 2.68
CA ASN A 82 -4.47 -6.58 2.38
C ASN A 82 -4.96 -5.12 2.50
N GLN A 83 -4.54 -4.43 3.56
CA GLN A 83 -4.94 -3.05 3.82
C GLN A 83 -4.33 -2.06 2.82
N ALA A 84 -3.08 -2.29 2.38
CA ALA A 84 -2.44 -1.47 1.36
C ALA A 84 -3.13 -1.61 0.01
N ALA A 85 -3.40 -2.84 -0.44
CA ALA A 85 -4.15 -3.09 -1.67
C ALA A 85 -5.53 -2.43 -1.62
N ARG A 86 -6.25 -2.62 -0.50
CA ARG A 86 -7.57 -2.04 -0.29
C ARG A 86 -7.57 -0.52 -0.33
N ALA A 87 -6.64 0.13 0.38
CA ALA A 87 -6.54 1.59 0.42
C ALA A 87 -6.29 2.20 -0.96
N VAL A 88 -5.43 1.56 -1.76
CA VAL A 88 -5.12 2.01 -3.13
C VAL A 88 -6.34 1.82 -4.05
N ILE A 89 -6.99 0.66 -3.99
CA ILE A 89 -8.18 0.37 -4.81
C ILE A 89 -9.33 1.32 -4.46
N GLU A 90 -9.59 1.57 -3.17
CA GLU A 90 -10.63 2.50 -2.72
C GLU A 90 -10.32 3.95 -3.12
N ALA A 91 -9.06 4.38 -3.07
CA ALA A 91 -8.65 5.73 -3.45
C ALA A 91 -8.81 6.01 -4.95
N PHE A 92 -8.52 5.03 -5.81
CA PHE A 92 -8.71 5.17 -7.26
C PHE A 92 -10.14 4.89 -7.72
N GLY A 93 -10.90 4.12 -6.95
CA GLY A 93 -12.27 3.71 -7.25
C GLY A 93 -12.34 2.65 -8.36
N GLN A 94 -13.40 1.83 -8.32
CA GLN A 94 -13.68 0.87 -9.40
C GLN A 94 -14.66 1.48 -10.42
N LYS A 95 -14.41 1.24 -11.70
CA LYS A 95 -15.36 1.54 -12.78
C LYS A 95 -16.37 0.38 -12.92
N HIS A 96 -17.55 0.69 -13.47
CA HIS A 96 -18.67 -0.25 -13.57
C HIS A 96 -18.34 -1.52 -14.37
N ASP A 97 -17.39 -1.46 -15.32
CA ASP A 97 -17.02 -2.59 -16.19
C ASP A 97 -15.70 -3.27 -15.79
N GLN A 98 -15.26 -3.10 -14.54
CA GLN A 98 -14.05 -3.76 -14.02
C GLN A 98 -14.41 -5.01 -13.22
N VAL A 99 -13.48 -5.98 -13.20
CA VAL A 99 -13.53 -7.14 -12.30
C VAL A 99 -13.88 -6.71 -10.86
N GLN A 100 -14.86 -7.37 -10.27
CA GLN A 100 -15.25 -7.10 -8.89
C GLN A 100 -14.13 -7.56 -7.95
N ILE A 101 -13.68 -6.69 -7.05
CA ILE A 101 -12.65 -7.08 -6.07
C ILE A 101 -13.31 -7.35 -4.72
N ILE A 102 -13.08 -8.55 -4.16
CA ILE A 102 -13.51 -8.92 -2.81
C ILE A 102 -12.32 -9.37 -1.97
N TYR A 103 -12.45 -9.25 -0.66
CA TYR A 103 -11.37 -9.53 0.28
C TYR A 103 -11.73 -10.74 1.15
N ALA A 104 -10.77 -11.61 1.39
CA ALA A 104 -10.92 -12.77 2.26
C ALA A 104 -9.71 -12.91 3.19
N GLY A 105 -9.87 -13.72 4.24
CA GLY A 105 -8.81 -13.97 5.21
C GLY A 105 -8.59 -12.84 6.22
N THR A 106 -9.28 -11.70 6.13
CA THR A 106 -9.15 -10.57 7.06
C THR A 106 -9.63 -10.88 8.48
N ASN A 107 -10.45 -11.91 8.65
CA ASN A 107 -10.93 -12.44 9.92
C ASN A 107 -11.25 -13.94 9.77
N LEU A 108 -11.53 -14.62 10.90
CA LEU A 108 -11.87 -16.05 10.95
C LEU A 108 -13.39 -16.30 11.06
N SER A 109 -14.24 -15.34 10.69
CA SER A 109 -15.69 -15.50 10.78
C SER A 109 -16.20 -16.51 9.75
N PRO A 110 -16.81 -17.63 10.18
CA PRO A 110 -17.43 -18.58 9.26
C PRO A 110 -18.61 -17.96 8.49
N ASP A 111 -19.35 -17.05 9.13
CA ASP A 111 -20.48 -16.36 8.51
C ASP A 111 -20.03 -15.45 7.37
N TYR A 112 -18.91 -14.75 7.56
CA TYR A 112 -18.33 -13.89 6.51
C TYR A 112 -17.87 -14.72 5.30
N LEU A 113 -17.12 -15.80 5.53
CA LEU A 113 -16.70 -16.70 4.47
C LEU A 113 -17.89 -17.33 3.74
N SER A 114 -18.91 -17.76 4.50
CA SER A 114 -20.15 -18.29 3.95
C SER A 114 -20.85 -17.27 3.05
N ALA A 115 -20.96 -16.02 3.49
CA ALA A 115 -21.54 -14.94 2.70
C ALA A 115 -20.78 -14.68 1.38
N LEU A 116 -19.44 -14.71 1.41
CA LEU A 116 -18.62 -14.56 0.19
C LEU A 116 -18.88 -15.68 -0.83
N THR A 117 -19.04 -16.92 -0.38
CA THR A 117 -19.24 -18.08 -1.27
C THR A 117 -20.66 -18.20 -1.84
N ARG A 118 -21.67 -17.63 -1.16
CA ARG A 118 -23.06 -17.72 -1.59
C ARG A 118 -23.44 -16.74 -2.70
N GLY A 119 -22.56 -15.76 -2.98
CA GLY A 119 -22.86 -14.64 -3.88
C GLY A 119 -23.94 -13.73 -3.29
N SER A 120 -23.84 -12.42 -3.50
CA SER A 120 -24.95 -11.51 -3.21
C SER A 120 -26.13 -11.89 -4.10
N SER A 121 -27.09 -12.61 -3.54
CA SER A 121 -28.38 -12.87 -4.18
C SER A 121 -29.21 -11.59 -4.07
N GLY A 122 -29.06 -10.68 -5.03
CA GLY A 122 -29.91 -9.47 -5.16
C GLY A 122 -29.39 -8.24 -4.41
#